data_AF-A0A3R9RLI9-F1
#
_entry.id   AF-A0A3R9RLI9-F1
#
_cell.length_a   1.000
_cell.length_b   1.000
_cell.length_c   1.000
_cell.angle_alpha   90.00
_cell.angle_beta   90.00
_cell.angle_gamma   90.00
#
_symmetry.space_group_name_H-M   'P 1'
#
loop_
_entity.id
_entity.type
_entity.pdbx_description
1 polymer ?
#
loop_
_entity_poly.entity_id
_entity_poly.type
_entity_poly.pdbx_seq_one_letter_code
_entity_poly.pdbx_strand_id
1 'polypeptide(L)'
;MTEEEEKPEKFILFTTPGCPHCATMKEIFKEEIEQGIIEVVDASEGKGAELADKLGIKAVPELFAVIKGELRKCEVKQEGDNIAVYCDLKKDRKEG
;
A
#
# COMPACT_ATOMS: atom_id res chain seq x y z
N MET A 1 -18.71 -23.13 -6.46
CA MET A 1 -18.91 -21.87 -5.72
C MET A 1 -17.51 -21.40 -5.37
N THR A 2 -16.88 -20.71 -6.31
CA THR A 2 -15.57 -20.09 -6.05
C THR A 2 -15.89 -18.69 -5.57
N GLU A 3 -15.83 -18.48 -4.26
CA GLU A 3 -15.56 -17.16 -3.72
C GLU A 3 -14.26 -16.71 -4.38
N GLU A 4 -14.37 -15.92 -5.46
CA GLU A 4 -13.29 -15.05 -5.89
C GLU A 4 -13.12 -14.06 -4.76
N GLU A 5 -12.36 -14.46 -3.74
CA GLU A 5 -11.75 -13.54 -2.80
C GLU A 5 -11.14 -12.43 -3.67
N GLU A 6 -11.57 -11.19 -3.49
CA GLU A 6 -11.04 -10.03 -4.23
C GLU A 6 -9.59 -9.80 -3.78
N LYS A 7 -8.71 -10.73 -4.16
CA LYS A 7 -7.30 -10.70 -3.82
C LYS A 7 -6.69 -9.59 -4.64
N PRO A 8 -6.03 -8.61 -4.00
CA PRO A 8 -5.36 -7.57 -4.73
C PRO A 8 -4.28 -8.16 -5.64
N GLU A 9 -4.24 -7.67 -6.87
CA GLU A 9 -3.31 -8.14 -7.90
C GLU A 9 -1.87 -7.81 -7.51
N LYS A 10 -1.70 -6.62 -6.94
CA LYS A 10 -0.46 -6.09 -6.41
C LYS A 10 -0.76 -5.15 -5.26
N PHE A 11 0.26 -4.84 -4.48
CA PHE A 11 0.25 -3.79 -3.50
C PHE A 11 1.32 -2.76 -3.85
N ILE A 12 1.11 -1.51 -3.49
CA ILE A 12 2.06 -0.42 -3.62
C ILE A 12 2.35 0.13 -2.24
N LEU A 13 3.60 0.01 -1.80
CA LEU A 13 4.07 0.56 -0.54
C LEU A 13 4.72 1.93 -0.81
N PHE A 14 4.04 2.98 -0.39
CA PHE A 14 4.55 4.34 -0.47
C PHE A 14 5.52 4.61 0.67
N THR A 15 6.75 4.93 0.32
CA THR A 15 7.82 5.27 1.26
C THR A 15 8.49 6.58 0.89
N THR A 16 9.29 7.14 1.78
CA THR A 16 10.11 8.33 1.49
C THR A 16 11.56 8.10 1.90
N PRO A 17 12.52 8.78 1.25
CA PRO A 17 13.91 8.67 1.63
C PRO A 17 14.09 9.30 3.01
N GLY A 18 14.83 8.60 3.89
CA GLY A 18 15.13 9.09 5.25
C GLY A 18 14.07 8.78 6.31
N CYS A 19 13.03 7.98 6.01
CA CYS A 19 12.07 7.54 7.03
C CYS A 19 12.50 6.19 7.65
N PRO A 20 12.89 6.15 8.94
CA PRO A 20 13.34 4.91 9.60
C PRO A 20 12.21 3.88 9.73
N HIS A 21 10.96 4.31 9.92
CA HIS A 21 9.81 3.42 10.03
C HIS A 21 9.50 2.69 8.71
N CYS A 22 9.81 3.31 7.56
CA CYS A 22 9.63 2.67 6.26
C CYS A 22 10.60 1.50 6.06
N ALA A 23 11.82 1.56 6.62
CA ALA A 23 12.78 0.45 6.52
C ALA A 23 12.25 -0.81 7.22
N THR A 24 11.71 -0.67 8.43
CA THR A 24 11.10 -1.79 9.16
C THR A 24 9.94 -2.41 8.37
N MET A 25 9.08 -1.58 7.78
CA MET A 25 7.95 -2.10 7.00
C MET A 25 8.39 -2.81 5.71
N LYS A 26 9.45 -2.33 5.06
CA LYS A 26 10.06 -3.02 3.91
C LYS A 26 10.66 -4.37 4.30
N GLU A 27 11.26 -4.47 5.49
CA GLU A 27 11.78 -5.76 5.97
C GLU A 27 10.66 -6.74 6.31
N ILE A 28 9.58 -6.26 6.92
CA ILE A 28 8.37 -7.04 7.19
C ILE A 28 7.81 -7.64 5.90
N PHE A 29 7.67 -6.82 4.87
CA PHE A 29 7.11 -7.22 3.58
C PHE A 29 8.16 -7.66 2.56
N LYS A 30 9.38 -7.99 3.03
CA LYS A 30 10.50 -8.27 2.13
C LYS A 30 10.18 -9.42 1.18
N GLU A 31 9.58 -10.48 1.69
CA GLU A 31 9.24 -11.67 0.89
C GLU A 31 8.23 -11.31 -0.21
N GLU A 32 7.16 -10.61 0.11
CA GLU A 32 6.19 -10.11 -0.87
C GLU A 32 6.80 -9.12 -1.87
N ILE A 33 7.77 -8.29 -1.46
CA ILE A 33 8.50 -7.40 -2.37
C ILE A 33 9.35 -8.23 -3.34
N GLU A 34 10.08 -9.23 -2.85
CA GLU A 34 10.90 -10.13 -3.67
C GLU A 34 10.05 -10.98 -4.62
N GLN A 35 8.85 -11.36 -4.20
CA GLN A 35 7.86 -12.04 -5.05
C GLN A 35 7.17 -11.10 -6.06
N GLY A 36 7.38 -9.79 -5.96
CA GLY A 36 6.74 -8.80 -6.83
C GLY A 36 5.26 -8.56 -6.51
N ILE A 37 4.80 -8.98 -5.33
CA ILE A 37 3.46 -8.73 -4.80
C ILE A 37 3.36 -7.29 -4.30
N ILE A 38 4.36 -6.80 -3.55
CA ILE A 38 4.45 -5.41 -3.09
C ILE A 38 5.48 -4.64 -3.91
N GLU A 39 5.05 -3.55 -4.53
CA GLU A 39 5.90 -2.61 -5.25
C GLU A 39 6.21 -1.41 -4.36
N VAL A 40 7.50 -1.19 -4.07
CA VAL A 40 7.93 -0.06 -3.25
C VAL A 40 8.06 1.17 -4.14
N VAL A 41 7.30 2.21 -3.84
CA VAL A 41 7.28 3.47 -4.59
C VAL A 41 7.65 4.63 -3.68
N ASP A 42 8.45 5.56 -4.20
CA ASP A 42 8.84 6.75 -3.47
C ASP A 42 7.77 7.85 -3.61
N ALA A 43 7.07 8.15 -2.52
CA ALA A 43 6.00 9.15 -2.48
C ALA A 43 6.51 10.59 -2.64
N SER A 44 7.83 10.82 -2.59
CA SER A 44 8.42 12.16 -2.70
C SER A 44 8.93 12.52 -4.10
N GLU A 45 9.03 11.55 -5.01
CA GLU A 45 9.56 11.80 -6.36
C GLU A 45 8.88 10.99 -7.48
N GLY A 46 9.02 11.50 -8.72
CA GLY A 46 8.57 10.84 -9.93
C GLY A 46 7.07 10.49 -9.93
N LYS A 47 6.75 9.25 -10.32
CA LYS A 47 5.38 8.73 -10.37
C LYS A 47 4.75 8.56 -8.98
N GLY A 48 5.57 8.33 -7.96
CA GLY A 48 5.07 8.16 -6.61
C GLY A 48 4.58 9.46 -6.00
N ALA A 49 5.23 10.59 -6.30
CA ALA A 49 4.72 11.91 -5.94
C ALA A 49 3.36 12.22 -6.59
N GLU A 50 3.19 11.92 -7.88
CA GLU A 50 1.90 12.12 -8.57
C GLU A 50 0.79 11.24 -7.99
N LEU A 51 1.10 9.98 -7.67
CA LEU A 51 0.13 9.07 -7.05
C LEU A 51 -0.18 9.48 -5.61
N ALA A 52 0.83 9.88 -4.84
CA ALA A 52 0.67 10.35 -3.48
C ALA A 52 -0.23 11.60 -3.41
N ASP A 53 -0.06 12.54 -4.33
CA ASP A 53 -0.92 13.72 -4.44
C ASP A 53 -2.36 13.32 -4.80
N LYS A 54 -2.54 12.49 -5.84
CA LYS A 54 -3.86 11.98 -6.25
C LYS A 54 -4.59 11.20 -5.16
N LEU A 55 -3.86 10.43 -4.38
CA LEU A 55 -4.38 9.60 -3.29
C LEU A 55 -4.47 10.37 -1.96
N GLY A 56 -3.95 11.60 -1.91
CA GLY A 56 -3.92 12.41 -0.70
C GLY A 56 -3.05 11.81 0.42
N ILE A 57 -1.95 11.14 0.08
CA ILE A 57 -1.00 10.56 1.03
C ILE A 57 -0.31 11.69 1.79
N LYS A 58 -0.61 11.81 3.09
CA LYS A 58 -0.05 12.85 3.97
C LYS A 58 1.07 12.35 4.88
N ALA A 59 1.18 11.03 5.02
CA ALA A 59 2.13 10.39 5.89
C ALA A 59 2.58 9.08 5.25
N VAL A 60 3.79 8.63 5.60
CA VAL A 60 4.31 7.32 5.20
C VAL A 60 4.82 6.59 6.44
N PRO A 61 4.88 5.25 6.42
CA PRO A 61 4.51 4.34 5.33
C PRO A 61 2.99 4.18 5.14
N GLU A 62 2.53 4.18 3.88
CA GLU A 62 1.15 3.83 3.51
C GLU A 62 1.15 2.71 2.48
N LEU A 63 0.21 1.77 2.61
CA LEU A 63 0.05 0.64 1.70
C LEU A 63 -1.21 0.83 0.86
N PHE A 64 -1.11 0.58 -0.44
CA PHE A 64 -2.26 0.57 -1.34
C PHE A 64 -2.35 -0.78 -2.05
N ALA A 65 -3.54 -1.25 -2.34
CA ALA A 65 -3.81 -2.44 -3.12
C ALA A 65 -4.27 -2.05 -4.52
N VAL A 66 -3.78 -2.73 -5.55
CA VAL A 66 -4.24 -2.65 -6.93
C VAL A 66 -5.31 -3.73 -7.12
N ILE A 67 -6.55 -3.31 -7.33
CA ILE A 67 -7.69 -4.20 -7.58
C ILE A 67 -8.33 -3.75 -8.89
N LYS A 68 -8.22 -4.55 -9.95
CA LYS A 68 -8.80 -4.25 -11.28
C LYS A 68 -8.34 -2.89 -11.83
N GLY A 69 -7.10 -2.51 -11.55
CA GLY A 69 -6.52 -1.21 -11.95
C GLY A 69 -6.90 -0.02 -11.07
N GLU A 70 -7.69 -0.21 -10.00
CA GLU A 70 -7.93 0.83 -8.98
C GLU A 70 -6.97 0.67 -7.80
N LEU A 71 -6.39 1.77 -7.35
CA LEU A 71 -5.62 1.82 -6.10
C LEU A 71 -6.55 2.03 -4.92
N ARG A 72 -6.48 1.13 -3.94
CA ARG A 72 -7.28 1.17 -2.71
C ARG A 72 -6.38 1.30 -1.51
N LYS A 73 -6.68 2.24 -0.63
CA LYS A 73 -5.92 2.46 0.59
C LYS A 73 -6.06 1.25 1.52
N CYS A 74 -4.94 0.74 2.01
CA CYS A 74 -4.88 -0.35 2.96
C CYS A 74 -4.13 0.08 4.22
N GLU A 75 -4.71 -0.23 5.37
CA GLU A 75 -4.12 -0.03 6.66
C GLU A 75 -3.42 -1.31 7.11
N VAL A 76 -2.14 -1.18 7.48
CA VAL A 76 -1.37 -2.30 8.04
C VAL A 76 -1.42 -2.19 9.55
N LYS A 77 -1.94 -3.23 10.21
CA LYS A 77 -1.90 -3.38 11.66
C LYS A 77 -0.91 -4.46 12.02
N GLN A 78 0.10 -4.11 12.81
CA GLN A 78 1.07 -5.04 13.35
C GLN A 78 0.75 -5.30 14.81
N GLU A 79 0.41 -6.54 15.16
CA GLU A 79 0.27 -7.01 16.54
C GLU A 79 1.26 -8.17 16.79
N GLY A 80 2.42 -7.83 17.36
CA GLY A 80 3.52 -8.78 17.56
C GLY A 80 4.12 -9.24 16.23
N ASP A 81 4.20 -10.57 16.04
CA ASP A 81 4.63 -11.21 14.79
C ASP A 81 3.53 -11.28 13.72
N ASN A 82 2.28 -10.94 14.05
CA ASN A 82 1.18 -10.97 13.10
C ASN A 82 1.01 -9.60 12.43
N ILE A 83 1.04 -9.60 11.10
CA ILE A 83 0.72 -8.44 10.27
C ILE A 83 -0.62 -8.69 9.60
N ALA A 84 -1.58 -7.80 9.85
CA ALA A 84 -2.89 -7.83 9.23
C ALA A 84 -3.06 -6.60 8.34
N VAL A 85 -3.42 -6.83 7.08
CA VAL A 85 -3.66 -5.76 6.10
C VAL A 85 -5.16 -5.60 5.93
N TYR A 86 -5.67 -4.40 6.18
CA TYR A 86 -7.07 -4.03 6.05
C TYR A 86 -7.23 -3.02 4.92
N CYS A 87 -7.66 -3.49 3.75
CA CYS A 87 -8.03 -2.60 2.65
C CYS A 87 -9.49 -2.20 2.81
N ASP A 88 -9.75 -0.92 3.10
CA ASP A 88 -11.13 -0.45 3.18
C ASP A 88 -11.69 -0.36 1.75
N LEU A 89 -12.46 -1.37 1.35
CA LEU A 89 -13.08 -1.44 0.02
C LEU A 89 -14.22 -0.43 -0.15
N LYS A 90 -14.54 0.38 0.87
CA LYS A 90 -15.57 1.41 0.75
C LYS A 90 -15.06 2.55 -0.12
N LYS A 91 -15.69 2.70 -1.28
CA LYS A 91 -15.50 3.78 -2.25
C LYS A 91 -15.40 5.15 -1.56
N ASP A 92 -14.20 5.72 -1.45
CA ASP A 92 -14.06 7.15 -1.21
C ASP A 92 -14.32 7.88 -2.55
N ARG A 93 -15.60 8.04 -2.86
CA ARG A 93 -16.07 9.02 -3.85
C ARG A 93 -16.10 10.36 -3.12
N LYS A 94 -14.96 11.03 -2.97
CA LYS A 94 -14.93 12.43 -2.56
C LYS A 94 -14.96 13.33 -3.79
N GLU A 95 -16.18 13.59 -4.24
CA GLU A 95 -16.53 14.77 -5.03
C GLU A 95 -16.73 15.90 -4.02
N GLY A 96 -16.02 17.02 -4.19
CA GLY A 96 -16.11 18.20 -3.32
C GLY A 96 -15.37 19.38 -3.93
#